data_AF-A0A353VRV8-F1
#
_entry.id   AF-A0A353VRV8-F1
#
_cell.length_a   1.000
_cell.length_b   1.000
_cell.length_c   1.000
_cell.angle_alpha   90.00
_cell.angle_beta   90.00
_cell.angle_gamma   90.00
#
_symmetry.space_group_name_H-M   'P 1'
#
loop_
_entity.id
_entity.type
_entity.pdbx_description
1 polymer ?
#
loop_
_entity_poly.entity_id
_entity_poly.type
_entity_poly.pdbx_seq_one_letter_code
_entity_poly.pdbx_strand_id
1 'polypeptide(L)'
;MAVALMLSLSCTKENGSNEEHLAANEYEYSGTMTVTAGGSDNVSEDVAVDCLLDKDARTMKILFYKVKFVPQMPVSLDVTVPDVGYSEKDGTVKFSADGIVPLSGGTVPFPKYTVTALSGIMTATGISLSLNFGDYPVTYTGVPKQ
;
A
#
# COMPACT_ATOMS: atom_id res chain seq x y z
N MET A 1 62.96 25.50 3.02
CA MET A 1 62.12 24.80 4.00
C MET A 1 61.21 23.86 3.23
N ALA A 2 61.38 22.56 3.44
CA ALA A 2 60.47 21.52 3.01
C ALA A 2 59.31 21.42 4.02
N VAL A 3 58.09 21.15 3.57
CA VAL A 3 57.23 20.13 4.18
C VAL A 3 56.37 19.51 3.07
N ALA A 4 56.41 18.20 3.04
CA ALA A 4 55.80 17.30 2.08
C ALA A 4 54.28 17.11 2.30
N LEU A 5 53.67 16.48 1.29
CA LEU A 5 52.38 15.80 1.24
C LEU A 5 51.82 15.33 2.59
N MET A 6 50.54 15.60 2.83
CA MET A 6 49.64 14.69 3.54
C MET A 6 48.26 14.73 2.86
N LEU A 7 48.01 13.72 2.01
CA LEU A 7 46.66 13.35 1.60
C LEU A 7 45.97 12.72 2.81
N SER A 8 44.94 13.35 3.36
CA SER A 8 43.99 12.65 4.22
C SER A 8 42.80 12.20 3.37
N LEU A 9 42.98 11.04 2.71
CA LEU A 9 41.87 10.17 2.35
C LEU A 9 41.25 9.68 3.67
N SER A 10 40.29 10.40 4.21
CA SER A 10 39.40 9.83 5.21
C SER A 10 38.34 9.04 4.48
N CYS A 11 38.69 7.80 4.13
CA CYS A 11 37.72 6.76 3.84
C CYS A 11 36.97 6.45 5.13
N THR A 12 35.90 7.20 5.42
CA THR A 12 34.83 6.66 6.26
C THR A 12 34.12 5.61 5.42
N LYS A 13 34.51 4.36 5.64
CA LYS A 13 33.77 3.19 5.23
C LYS A 13 32.50 3.16 6.08
N GLU A 14 31.52 3.97 5.73
CA GLU A 14 30.17 3.82 6.25
C GLU A 14 29.56 2.66 5.47
N ASN A 15 29.70 1.45 6.02
CA ASN A 15 28.79 0.35 5.72
C ASN A 15 27.41 0.78 6.25
N GLY A 16 26.78 1.72 5.56
CA GLY A 16 25.36 1.96 5.67
C GLY A 16 24.68 0.87 4.86
N SER A 17 23.92 0.02 5.53
CA SER A 17 22.91 -0.80 4.86
C SER A 17 22.10 0.13 3.97
N ASN A 18 22.19 -0.04 2.64
CA ASN A 18 21.25 0.54 1.68
C ASN A 18 19.88 -0.16 1.88
N GLU A 19 19.33 -0.06 3.08
CA GLU A 19 17.92 -0.34 3.31
C GLU A 19 17.18 0.84 2.69
N GLU A 20 16.62 0.57 1.52
CA GLU A 20 15.78 1.52 0.82
C GLU A 20 14.55 1.75 1.71
N HIS A 21 14.46 2.94 2.31
CA HIS A 21 13.39 3.30 3.23
C HIS A 21 12.26 4.01 2.48
N LEU A 22 11.03 3.81 2.94
CA LEU A 22 9.86 4.55 2.49
C LEU A 22 10.03 6.04 2.88
N ALA A 23 10.36 6.91 1.91
CA ALA A 23 10.59 8.33 2.15
C ALA A 23 9.43 9.27 1.73
N ALA A 24 8.63 8.87 0.74
CA ALA A 24 7.52 9.63 0.19
C ALA A 24 6.27 9.63 1.09
N ASN A 25 5.28 10.45 0.74
CA ASN A 25 3.94 10.44 1.32
C ASN A 25 2.92 9.76 0.40
N GLU A 26 3.33 9.39 -0.81
CA GLU A 26 2.49 8.80 -1.84
C GLU A 26 3.26 7.67 -2.50
N TYR A 27 2.61 6.53 -2.64
CA TYR A 27 3.17 5.32 -3.23
C TYR A 27 2.15 4.71 -4.17
N GLU A 28 2.56 4.49 -5.41
CA GLU A 28 1.74 3.84 -6.42
C GLU A 28 2.24 2.43 -6.69
N TYR A 29 1.32 1.47 -6.73
CA TYR A 29 1.60 0.07 -6.96
C TYR A 29 0.81 -0.46 -8.16
N SER A 30 1.37 -1.45 -8.84
CA SER A 30 0.65 -2.33 -9.77
C SER A 30 0.81 -3.77 -9.33
N GLY A 31 -0.26 -4.56 -9.37
CA GLY A 31 -0.23 -5.87 -8.76
C GLY A 31 -1.41 -6.76 -9.08
N THR A 32 -1.44 -7.90 -8.40
CA THR A 32 -2.50 -8.90 -8.49
C THR A 32 -3.45 -8.74 -7.32
N MET A 33 -4.74 -8.64 -7.63
CA MET A 33 -5.82 -8.67 -6.66
C MET A 33 -6.61 -9.97 -6.81
N THR A 34 -6.86 -10.65 -5.70
CA THR A 34 -7.73 -11.83 -5.66
C THR A 34 -8.96 -11.51 -4.82
N VAL A 35 -10.15 -11.73 -5.38
CA VAL A 35 -11.42 -11.60 -4.68
C VAL A 35 -12.11 -12.96 -4.58
N THR A 36 -12.35 -13.44 -3.38
CA THR A 36 -13.07 -14.70 -3.16
C THR A 36 -14.57 -14.44 -3.07
N ALA A 37 -15.36 -15.06 -3.94
CA ALA A 37 -16.82 -14.94 -3.94
C ALA A 37 -17.47 -16.30 -4.23
N GLY A 38 -18.43 -16.71 -3.41
CA GLY A 38 -19.14 -17.99 -3.62
C GLY A 38 -18.23 -19.23 -3.58
N GLY A 39 -17.11 -19.16 -2.87
CA GLY A 39 -16.11 -20.23 -2.78
C GLY A 39 -15.16 -20.33 -3.99
N SER A 40 -15.17 -19.35 -4.89
CA SER A 40 -14.26 -19.26 -6.04
C SER A 40 -13.45 -17.98 -6.00
N ASP A 41 -12.18 -18.08 -6.41
CA ASP A 41 -11.28 -16.94 -6.50
C ASP A 41 -11.39 -16.26 -7.88
N ASN A 42 -11.47 -14.94 -7.85
CA ASN A 42 -11.51 -14.08 -9.02
C ASN A 42 -10.24 -13.24 -9.02
N VAL A 43 -9.31 -13.57 -9.90
CA VAL A 43 -7.99 -12.95 -9.97
C VAL A 43 -8.00 -11.85 -11.03
N SER A 44 -7.52 -10.67 -10.67
CA SER A 44 -7.30 -9.55 -11.58
C SER A 44 -5.83 -9.14 -11.52
N GLU A 45 -5.19 -9.06 -12.68
CA GLU A 45 -3.81 -8.58 -12.84
C GLU A 45 -3.81 -7.08 -13.18
N ASP A 46 -2.65 -6.44 -13.06
CA ASP A 46 -2.43 -5.01 -13.33
C ASP A 46 -3.37 -4.07 -12.56
N VAL A 47 -3.78 -4.47 -11.36
CA VAL A 47 -4.61 -3.65 -10.48
C VAL A 47 -3.74 -2.58 -9.84
N ALA A 48 -4.08 -1.32 -10.14
CA ALA A 48 -3.42 -0.17 -9.55
C ALA A 48 -3.95 0.09 -8.13
N VAL A 49 -3.02 0.34 -7.21
CA VAL A 49 -3.32 0.73 -5.83
C VAL A 49 -2.40 1.87 -5.43
N ASP A 50 -2.96 2.97 -4.93
CA ASP A 50 -2.18 4.08 -4.37
C ASP A 50 -2.36 4.14 -2.86
N CYS A 51 -1.28 4.44 -2.15
CA CYS A 51 -1.26 4.65 -0.70
C CYS A 51 -0.80 6.07 -0.39
N LEU A 52 -1.71 6.88 0.14
CA LEU A 52 -1.46 8.27 0.51
C LEU A 52 -1.33 8.37 2.04
N LEU A 53 -0.12 8.62 2.53
CA LEU A 53 0.19 8.70 3.96
C LEU A 53 0.03 10.12 4.48
N ASP A 54 -0.69 10.25 5.59
CA ASP A 54 -0.71 11.43 6.46
C ASP A 54 0.19 11.16 7.67
N LYS A 55 1.40 11.73 7.65
CA LYS A 55 2.40 11.55 8.70
C LYS A 55 2.04 12.23 10.01
N ASP A 56 1.21 13.27 9.96
CA ASP A 56 0.79 14.03 11.15
C ASP A 56 -0.34 13.29 11.87
N ALA A 57 -1.33 12.82 11.12
CA ALA A 57 -2.45 12.05 11.66
C ALA A 57 -2.11 10.57 11.93
N ARG A 58 -0.97 10.07 11.39
CA ARG A 58 -0.58 8.65 11.41
C ARG A 58 -1.65 7.73 10.78
N THR A 59 -2.26 8.22 9.72
CA THR A 59 -3.25 7.50 8.92
C THR A 59 -2.86 7.48 7.45
N MET A 60 -3.47 6.60 6.67
CA MET A 60 -3.32 6.56 5.22
C MET A 60 -4.67 6.39 4.53
N LYS A 61 -4.73 6.81 3.27
CA LYS A 61 -5.81 6.46 2.34
C LYS A 61 -5.27 5.43 1.36
N ILE A 62 -6.03 4.36 1.16
CA ILE A 62 -5.72 3.33 0.17
C ILE A 62 -6.73 3.46 -0.96
N LEU A 63 -6.26 3.74 -2.18
CA LEU A 63 -7.08 3.92 -3.37
C LEU A 63 -6.90 2.70 -4.26
N PHE A 64 -7.95 1.92 -4.44
CA PHE A 64 -7.99 0.81 -5.38
C PHE A 64 -8.68 1.27 -6.67
N TYR A 65 -8.01 1.09 -7.81
CA TYR A 65 -8.58 1.49 -9.09
C TYR A 65 -9.13 0.29 -9.86
N LYS A 66 -10.25 0.54 -10.54
CA LYS A 66 -10.91 -0.42 -11.44
C LYS A 66 -11.22 -1.79 -10.82
N VAL A 67 -11.53 -1.84 -9.52
CA VAL A 67 -11.85 -3.06 -8.79
C VAL A 67 -13.08 -3.77 -9.38
N LYS A 68 -12.97 -5.09 -9.54
CA LYS A 68 -14.10 -5.99 -9.83
C LYS A 68 -14.25 -6.99 -8.69
N PHE A 69 -15.31 -6.86 -7.90
CA PHE A 69 -15.57 -7.80 -6.79
C PHE A 69 -16.06 -9.16 -7.28
N VAL A 70 -16.73 -9.20 -8.44
CA VAL A 70 -17.08 -10.44 -9.13
C VAL A 70 -16.91 -10.26 -10.64
N PRO A 71 -16.61 -11.33 -11.42
CA PRO A 71 -16.40 -11.23 -12.87
C PRO A 71 -17.63 -10.72 -13.61
N GLN A 72 -18.82 -10.96 -13.04
CA GLN A 72 -20.11 -10.54 -13.58
C GLN A 72 -20.39 -9.04 -13.38
N MET A 73 -19.55 -8.30 -12.67
CA MET A 73 -19.71 -6.84 -12.54
C MET A 73 -19.49 -6.18 -13.91
N PRO A 74 -20.51 -5.51 -14.47
CA PRO A 74 -20.41 -4.89 -15.80
C PRO A 74 -19.50 -3.65 -15.80
N VAL A 75 -19.25 -3.06 -14.62
CA VAL A 75 -18.47 -1.84 -14.44
C VAL A 75 -17.47 -2.06 -13.30
N SER A 76 -16.23 -1.63 -13.53
CA SER A 76 -15.18 -1.58 -12.51
C SER A 76 -15.34 -0.34 -11.64
N LEU A 77 -15.00 -0.44 -10.34
CA LEU A 77 -15.15 0.65 -9.39
C LEU A 77 -13.81 1.16 -8.88
N ASP A 78 -13.69 2.47 -8.75
CA ASP A 78 -12.63 3.07 -7.94
C ASP A 78 -13.12 3.18 -6.50
N VAL A 79 -12.33 2.65 -5.57
CA VAL A 79 -12.69 2.52 -4.15
C VAL A 79 -11.59 3.10 -3.29
N THR A 80 -11.94 3.99 -2.37
CA THR A 80 -11.01 4.56 -1.40
C THR A 80 -11.35 4.04 -0.01
N VAL A 81 -10.35 3.54 0.71
CA VAL A 81 -10.43 3.20 2.13
C VAL A 81 -9.75 4.34 2.90
N PRO A 82 -10.52 5.24 3.56
CA PRO A 82 -9.96 6.35 4.30
C PRO A 82 -9.45 5.92 5.69
N ASP A 83 -8.64 6.78 6.30
CA ASP A 83 -8.30 6.78 7.72
C ASP A 83 -7.73 5.46 8.26
N VAL A 84 -6.95 4.75 7.44
CA VAL A 84 -6.30 3.51 7.83
C VAL A 84 -5.11 3.83 8.73
N GLY A 85 -5.14 3.38 9.98
CA GLY A 85 -4.04 3.58 10.91
C GLY A 85 -2.79 2.81 10.49
N TYR A 86 -1.62 3.42 10.66
CA TYR A 86 -0.35 2.77 10.36
C TYR A 86 0.74 3.06 11.38
N SER A 87 1.75 2.19 11.38
CA SER A 87 2.98 2.34 12.14
C SER A 87 4.17 2.08 11.21
N GLU A 88 5.27 2.78 11.45
CA GLU A 88 6.48 2.66 10.66
C GLU A 88 7.65 2.28 11.57
N LYS A 89 8.39 1.25 11.16
CA LYS A 89 9.59 0.79 11.87
C LYS A 89 10.54 0.12 10.87
N ASP A 90 11.81 0.49 10.92
CA ASP A 90 12.88 -0.14 10.14
C ASP A 90 12.54 -0.27 8.63
N GLY A 91 12.07 0.83 8.02
CA GLY A 91 11.68 0.86 6.59
C GLY A 91 10.43 0.07 6.23
N THR A 92 9.73 -0.50 7.20
CA THR A 92 8.49 -1.25 7.03
C THR A 92 7.32 -0.46 7.60
N VAL A 93 6.31 -0.23 6.77
CA VAL A 93 5.03 0.33 7.20
C VAL A 93 4.04 -0.82 7.38
N LYS A 94 3.51 -0.96 8.60
CA LYS A 94 2.42 -1.90 8.92
C LYS A 94 1.14 -1.10 9.13
N PHE A 95 0.08 -1.49 8.47
CA PHE A 95 -1.21 -0.80 8.55
C PHE A 95 -2.34 -1.78 8.78
N SER A 96 -3.38 -1.30 9.45
CA SER A 96 -4.57 -2.10 9.74
C SER A 96 -5.75 -1.20 10.04
N ALA A 97 -6.95 -1.65 9.70
CA ALA A 97 -8.19 -0.99 10.09
C ALA A 97 -9.35 -1.99 10.15
N ASP A 98 -10.42 -1.60 10.82
CA ASP A 98 -11.66 -2.36 10.87
C ASP A 98 -12.85 -1.39 10.94
N GLY A 99 -14.00 -1.81 10.41
CA GLY A 99 -15.24 -1.04 10.39
C GLY A 99 -15.20 0.24 9.55
N ILE A 100 -14.29 0.37 8.58
CA ILE A 100 -14.18 1.58 7.75
C ILE A 100 -15.22 1.54 6.63
N VAL A 101 -16.05 2.56 6.52
CA VAL A 101 -16.93 2.73 5.36
C VAL A 101 -16.11 3.28 4.19
N PRO A 102 -15.91 2.51 3.10
CA PRO A 102 -15.13 3.00 1.96
C PRO A 102 -15.94 4.03 1.15
N LEU A 103 -15.25 4.73 0.26
CA LEU A 103 -15.84 5.69 -0.67
C LEU A 103 -15.75 5.14 -2.10
N SER A 104 -16.86 5.15 -2.84
CA SER A 104 -16.89 4.90 -4.28
C SER A 104 -16.63 6.20 -5.05
N GLY A 105 -15.78 6.14 -6.07
CA GLY A 105 -15.37 7.32 -6.85
C GLY A 105 -14.72 8.40 -5.99
N GLY A 106 -14.08 8.00 -4.88
CA GLY A 106 -13.37 8.86 -3.94
C GLY A 106 -14.23 9.74 -3.02
N THR A 107 -15.56 9.82 -3.21
CA THR A 107 -16.40 10.80 -2.50
C THR A 107 -17.70 10.25 -1.94
N VAL A 108 -18.29 9.19 -2.52
CA VAL A 108 -19.60 8.69 -2.13
C VAL A 108 -19.44 7.54 -1.14
N PRO A 109 -19.92 7.64 0.11
CA PRO A 109 -19.86 6.53 1.06
C PRO A 109 -20.52 5.27 0.51
N PHE A 110 -19.89 4.12 0.74
CA PHE A 110 -20.36 2.83 0.24
C PHE A 110 -20.53 1.78 1.36
N PRO A 111 -21.52 1.94 2.26
CA PRO A 111 -21.65 1.15 3.50
C PRO A 111 -21.80 -0.36 3.30
N LYS A 112 -22.37 -0.78 2.16
CA LYS A 112 -22.52 -2.20 1.82
C LYS A 112 -21.17 -2.94 1.78
N TYR A 113 -20.09 -2.22 1.48
CA TYR A 113 -18.74 -2.77 1.37
C TYR A 113 -17.85 -2.31 2.54
N THR A 114 -18.44 -2.10 3.72
CA THR A 114 -17.68 -1.76 4.94
C THR A 114 -16.47 -2.69 5.05
N VAL A 115 -15.30 -2.05 5.15
CA VAL A 115 -14.01 -2.71 5.21
C VAL A 115 -13.81 -3.28 6.60
N THR A 116 -13.52 -4.58 6.65
CA THR A 116 -13.17 -5.27 7.90
C THR A 116 -11.88 -6.06 7.74
N ALA A 117 -11.23 -6.35 8.87
CA ALA A 117 -10.00 -7.14 8.93
C ALA A 117 -8.90 -6.66 7.94
N LEU A 118 -8.82 -5.35 7.68
CA LEU A 118 -7.75 -4.80 6.86
C LEU A 118 -6.44 -4.94 7.61
N SER A 119 -5.47 -5.58 6.98
CA SER A 119 -4.10 -5.69 7.44
C SER A 119 -3.16 -5.72 6.25
N GLY A 120 -2.03 -5.05 6.35
CA GLY A 120 -1.02 -5.09 5.30
C GLY A 120 0.33 -4.55 5.72
N ILE A 121 1.28 -4.72 4.80
CA ILE A 121 2.67 -4.34 4.93
C ILE A 121 3.10 -3.66 3.64
N MET A 122 3.75 -2.51 3.77
CA MET A 122 4.50 -1.83 2.71
C MET A 122 5.98 -1.81 3.06
N THR A 123 6.81 -2.07 2.06
CA THR A 123 8.27 -1.91 2.08
C THR A 123 8.70 -1.20 0.79
N ALA A 124 9.97 -0.85 0.65
CA ALA A 124 10.48 -0.30 -0.61
C ALA A 124 10.30 -1.23 -1.81
N THR A 125 10.16 -2.54 -1.60
CA THR A 125 10.04 -3.53 -2.67
C THR A 125 8.58 -3.79 -3.08
N GLY A 126 7.59 -3.34 -2.31
CA GLY A 126 6.20 -3.61 -2.62
C GLY A 126 5.23 -3.49 -1.46
N ILE A 127 4.01 -3.92 -1.73
CA ILE A 127 2.88 -3.95 -0.80
C ILE A 127 2.22 -5.32 -0.82
N SER A 128 1.80 -5.78 0.36
CA SER A 128 0.93 -6.93 0.51
C SER A 128 -0.14 -6.61 1.54
N LEU A 129 -1.40 -6.89 1.20
CA LEU A 129 -2.53 -6.64 2.10
C LEU A 129 -3.65 -7.66 1.93
N SER A 130 -4.48 -7.75 2.95
CA SER A 130 -5.73 -8.49 2.97
C SER A 130 -6.81 -7.67 3.67
N LEU A 131 -8.05 -7.76 3.20
CA LEU A 131 -9.22 -7.19 3.87
C LEU A 131 -10.50 -7.90 3.41
N ASN A 132 -11.64 -7.57 4.01
CA ASN A 132 -12.94 -7.87 3.42
C ASN A 132 -13.63 -6.58 3.01
N PHE A 133 -14.11 -6.52 1.76
CA PHE A 133 -15.07 -5.49 1.34
C PHE A 133 -16.48 -6.07 1.51
N GLY A 134 -17.13 -5.81 2.65
CA GLY A 134 -18.37 -6.53 2.99
C GLY A 134 -18.11 -8.04 3.07
N ASP A 135 -18.89 -8.85 2.33
CA ASP A 135 -18.77 -10.31 2.31
C ASP A 135 -17.69 -10.84 1.34
N TYR A 136 -16.87 -9.96 0.75
CA TYR A 136 -15.87 -10.33 -0.25
C TYR A 136 -14.46 -10.22 0.33
N PRO A 137 -13.84 -11.34 0.75
CA PRO A 137 -12.43 -11.39 1.07
C PRO A 137 -11.58 -11.00 -0.13
N VAL A 138 -10.59 -10.14 0.11
CA VAL A 138 -9.67 -9.62 -0.89
C VAL A 138 -8.24 -9.76 -0.38
N THR A 139 -7.35 -10.22 -1.25
CA THR A 139 -5.90 -10.09 -1.09
C THR A 139 -5.33 -9.29 -2.24
N TYR A 140 -4.25 -8.55 -1.97
CA TYR A 140 -3.52 -7.81 -2.98
C TYR A 140 -2.03 -7.88 -2.71
N THR A 141 -1.26 -8.11 -3.76
CA THR A 141 0.20 -7.97 -3.75
C THR A 141 0.63 -7.14 -4.95
N GLY A 142 1.41 -6.09 -4.72
CA GLY A 142 1.86 -5.18 -5.76
C GLY A 142 3.31 -4.76 -5.60
N VAL A 143 3.90 -4.36 -6.72
CA VAL A 143 5.24 -3.76 -6.78
C VAL A 143 5.12 -2.27 -7.10
N PRO A 144 6.06 -1.42 -6.66
CA PRO A 144 6.01 0.00 -6.97
C PRO A 144 6.01 0.22 -8.48
N LYS A 145 5.21 1.17 -8.97
CA LYS A 145 5.33 1.64 -10.35
C LYS A 145 6.64 2.44 -10.47
N GLN A 146 7.46 2.10 -11.46
CA GLN A 146 8.69 2.84 -11.80
C GLN A 146 8.37 4.12 -12.57
#